data_AF-A0A7W0KAE0-F1
#
_entry.id   AF-A0A7W0KAE0-F1
#
_cell.length_a   1.000
_cell.length_b   1.000
_cell.length_c   1.000
_cell.angle_alpha   90.00
_cell.angle_beta   90.00
_cell.angle_gamma   90.00
#
_symmetry.space_group_name_H-M   'P 1'
#
loop_
_entity.id
_entity.type
_entity.pdbx_description
1 polymer ?
#
loop_
_entity_poly.entity_id
_entity_poly.type
_entity_poly.pdbx_seq_one_letter_code
_entity_poly.pdbx_strand_id
1 'polypeptide(L)'
;MLTSILHLTNGSAIIPMMRAAGVEGRVVPWDDVLHEGPVPAGLNIAALRDVRTDFLASCGWDSRQNIARRLAERDAALEAPFDEIVLWFEHDLYDQLQVLQILDRLPMDGPPRITAVPDGDYLGQLAQAQFQGLFAARRDVTSAERSATRDAWNAFRAADPRGVAEVLPRVTVLPHLGPALLRHLQQFPSMDTGLSRTEQQTLEVMVTTGVTRVRDVYVKSHHQREDAIFMGDAAFLSHIGALMVPPRPLIRALSGARRLSLDDDIEPTDDGLLVVARQADRIALSGIDRWLGGVHLLGHGQMWRWDDRRRLLRFV
;
A
#
# COMPACT_ATOMS: atom_id res chain seq x y z
N MET A 1 30.93 -23.46 5.46
CA MET A 1 29.95 -22.93 6.44
C MET A 1 28.60 -22.93 5.75
N LEU A 2 27.50 -23.23 6.46
CA LEU A 2 26.16 -23.08 5.88
C LEU A 2 25.91 -21.59 5.65
N THR A 3 25.43 -21.22 4.45
CA THR A 3 25.06 -19.85 4.10
C THR A 3 23.98 -19.35 5.07
N SER A 4 24.22 -18.22 5.74
CA SER A 4 23.25 -17.59 6.63
C SER A 4 22.26 -16.78 5.78
N ILE A 5 20.99 -17.16 5.77
CA ILE A 5 19.95 -16.56 4.91
C ILE A 5 18.88 -15.86 5.76
N LEU A 6 18.53 -14.64 5.35
CA LEU A 6 17.36 -13.91 5.81
C LEU A 6 16.30 -13.87 4.69
N HIS A 7 15.12 -14.38 4.98
CA HIS A 7 13.95 -14.24 4.11
C HIS A 7 13.08 -13.09 4.62
N LEU A 8 12.81 -12.13 3.75
CA LEU A 8 11.87 -11.05 3.98
C LEU A 8 10.59 -11.32 3.20
N THR A 9 9.45 -11.27 3.88
CA THR A 9 8.11 -11.48 3.29
C THR A 9 7.28 -10.21 3.46
N ASN A 10 6.28 -9.99 2.61
CA ASN A 10 5.36 -8.85 2.73
C ASN A 10 4.54 -8.83 4.04
N GLY A 11 4.29 -10.00 4.61
CA GLY A 11 3.52 -10.23 5.82
C GLY A 11 3.74 -11.64 6.37
N SER A 12 3.02 -12.01 7.42
CA SER A 12 3.24 -13.28 8.12
C SER A 12 2.49 -14.48 7.53
N ALA A 13 1.56 -14.26 6.60
CA ALA A 13 0.60 -15.28 6.14
C ALA A 13 1.28 -16.52 5.54
N ILE A 14 2.39 -16.33 4.81
CA ILE A 14 3.08 -17.42 4.11
C ILE A 14 4.15 -18.13 4.97
N ILE A 15 4.49 -17.60 6.14
CA ILE A 15 5.58 -18.13 6.98
C ILE A 15 5.35 -19.60 7.38
N PRO A 16 4.14 -20.03 7.81
CA PRO A 16 3.89 -21.44 8.11
C PRO A 16 4.12 -22.35 6.90
N MET A 17 3.71 -21.90 5.70
CA MET A 17 3.88 -22.67 4.46
C MET A 17 5.35 -22.75 4.04
N MET A 18 6.12 -21.65 4.18
CA MET A 18 7.56 -21.65 3.94
C MET A 18 8.29 -22.64 4.86
N ARG A 19 7.95 -22.64 6.16
CA ARG A 19 8.53 -23.57 7.14
C ARG A 19 8.16 -25.01 6.82
N ALA A 20 6.90 -25.28 6.49
CA ALA A 20 6.45 -26.60 6.09
C ALA A 20 7.17 -27.07 4.81
N ALA A 21 7.42 -26.17 3.87
CA ALA A 21 8.19 -26.44 2.64
C ALA A 21 9.69 -26.63 2.87
N GLY A 22 10.19 -26.55 4.12
CA GLY A 22 11.60 -26.73 4.43
C GLY A 22 12.49 -25.58 3.96
N VAL A 23 11.94 -24.37 3.82
CA VAL A 23 12.75 -23.17 3.58
C VAL A 23 13.58 -22.87 4.84
N GLU A 24 14.89 -23.14 4.78
CA GLU A 24 15.83 -22.92 5.87
C GLU A 24 16.33 -21.47 5.89
N GLY A 25 16.42 -20.89 7.10
CA GLY A 25 16.88 -19.51 7.29
C GLY A 25 16.01 -18.74 8.28
N ARG A 26 16.41 -17.52 8.59
CA ARG A 26 15.57 -16.63 9.41
C ARG A 26 14.48 -16.03 8.51
N VAL A 27 13.22 -16.12 8.91
CA VAL A 27 12.10 -15.50 8.18
C VAL A 27 11.55 -14.34 9.00
N VAL A 28 11.46 -13.16 8.40
CA VAL A 28 10.96 -11.93 9.03
C VAL A 28 9.91 -11.29 8.13
N PRO A 29 8.66 -11.12 8.60
CA PRO A 29 7.66 -10.35 7.86
C PRO A 29 7.97 -8.87 7.97
N TRP A 30 7.89 -8.17 6.85
CA TRP A 30 8.04 -6.72 6.82
C TRP A 30 6.78 -6.06 7.39
N ASP A 31 5.59 -6.36 6.87
CA ASP A 31 4.29 -6.06 7.51
C ASP A 31 4.07 -4.56 7.81
N ASP A 32 4.31 -3.70 6.81
CA ASP A 32 3.96 -2.27 6.85
C ASP A 32 2.99 -1.88 5.73
N VAL A 33 1.86 -1.30 6.10
CA VAL A 33 0.87 -0.76 5.16
C VAL A 33 1.32 0.62 4.67
N LEU A 34 2.43 0.69 3.93
CA LEU A 34 3.06 1.94 3.49
C LEU A 34 2.18 2.76 2.54
N HIS A 35 1.21 2.14 1.87
CA HIS A 35 0.22 2.86 1.05
C HIS A 35 -0.80 3.64 1.89
N GLU A 36 -0.77 3.51 3.22
CA GLU A 36 -1.54 4.30 4.18
C GLU A 36 -0.62 5.03 5.16
N GLY A 37 -1.04 6.22 5.59
CA GLY A 37 -0.38 6.96 6.66
C GLY A 37 0.93 7.64 6.26
N PRO A 38 1.54 8.38 7.20
CA PRO A 38 2.71 9.21 6.95
C PRO A 38 3.96 8.40 6.65
N VAL A 39 4.67 8.75 5.57
CA VAL A 39 6.03 8.29 5.26
C VAL A 39 6.90 9.49 4.83
N PRO A 40 7.09 10.51 5.68
CA PRO A 40 7.77 11.75 5.29
C PRO A 40 9.27 11.55 5.04
N ALA A 41 9.83 12.34 4.13
CA ALA A 41 11.26 12.49 3.94
C ALA A 41 11.94 13.14 5.17
N GLY A 42 13.28 13.08 5.22
CA GLY A 42 14.08 13.74 6.26
C GLY A 42 14.11 13.03 7.62
N LEU A 43 13.33 11.96 7.81
CA LEU A 43 13.39 11.13 9.01
C LEU A 43 14.43 10.00 8.85
N ASN A 44 15.21 9.79 9.91
CA ASN A 44 16.02 8.58 10.07
C ASN A 44 15.12 7.36 10.36
N ILE A 45 15.71 6.16 10.36
CA ILE A 45 14.98 4.89 10.50
C ILE A 45 14.17 4.84 11.80
N ALA A 46 14.77 5.24 12.93
CA ALA A 46 14.10 5.20 14.22
C ALA A 46 12.91 6.17 14.29
N ALA A 47 13.08 7.40 13.81
CA ALA A 47 12.02 8.39 13.77
C ALA A 47 10.89 7.99 12.80
N LEU A 48 11.23 7.42 11.64
CA LEU A 48 10.22 6.89 10.72
C LEU A 48 9.45 5.74 11.38
N ARG A 49 10.14 4.81 12.05
CA ARG A 49 9.49 3.72 12.80
C ARG A 49 8.52 4.25 13.84
N ASP A 50 8.87 5.29 14.60
CA ASP A 50 7.97 5.86 15.61
C ASP A 50 6.71 6.46 14.97
N VAL A 51 6.87 7.23 13.88
CA VAL A 51 5.75 7.77 13.10
C VAL A 51 4.84 6.66 12.56
N ARG A 52 5.42 5.60 11.99
CA ARG A 52 4.67 4.43 11.51
C ARG A 52 3.96 3.71 12.66
N THR A 53 4.62 3.55 13.79
CA THR A 53 4.07 2.92 15.00
C THR A 53 2.82 3.65 15.46
N ASP A 54 2.90 4.97 15.58
CA ASP A 54 1.80 5.80 16.06
C ASP A 54 0.61 5.77 15.09
N PHE A 55 0.88 5.86 13.78
CA PHE A 55 -0.16 5.76 12.76
C PHE A 55 -0.89 4.41 12.81
N LEU A 56 -0.16 3.30 12.72
CA LEU A 56 -0.76 1.96 12.72
C LEU A 56 -1.55 1.68 14.01
N ALA A 57 -1.08 2.18 15.15
CA ALA A 57 -1.80 2.09 16.43
C ALA A 57 -3.08 2.93 16.42
N SER A 58 -3.05 4.13 15.81
CA SER A 58 -4.23 5.00 15.69
C SER A 58 -5.35 4.40 14.83
N CYS A 59 -5.00 3.53 13.88
CA CYS A 59 -5.97 2.75 13.10
C CYS A 59 -6.65 1.64 13.93
N GLY A 60 -6.12 1.32 15.11
CA GLY A 60 -6.60 0.24 15.97
C GLY A 60 -6.33 -1.14 15.41
N TRP A 61 -5.28 -1.30 14.59
CA TRP A 61 -4.93 -2.58 13.96
C TRP A 61 -4.15 -3.51 14.89
N ASP A 62 -3.40 -2.95 15.84
CA ASP A 62 -2.77 -3.66 16.96
C ASP A 62 -2.37 -2.62 18.04
N SER A 63 -1.92 -3.08 19.21
CA SER A 63 -1.38 -2.22 20.24
C SER A 63 -0.07 -1.55 19.79
N ARG A 64 0.13 -0.30 20.20
CA ARG A 64 1.36 0.46 19.94
C ARG A 64 2.62 -0.32 20.33
N GLN A 65 2.58 -1.04 21.46
CA GLN A 65 3.71 -1.83 21.94
C GLN A 65 4.05 -2.99 21.00
N ASN A 66 3.05 -3.75 20.54
CA ASN A 66 3.25 -4.86 19.61
C ASN A 66 3.79 -4.37 18.27
N ILE A 67 3.23 -3.27 17.75
CA ILE A 67 3.67 -2.65 16.50
C ILE A 67 5.13 -2.19 16.64
N ALA A 68 5.45 -1.39 17.67
CA ALA A 68 6.80 -0.91 17.91
C ALA A 68 7.82 -2.05 17.95
N ARG A 69 7.47 -3.13 18.68
CA ARG A 69 8.31 -4.32 18.79
C ARG A 69 8.52 -4.97 17.43
N ARG A 70 7.46 -5.23 16.67
CA ARG A 70 7.55 -5.87 15.34
C ARG A 70 8.38 -5.04 14.35
N LEU A 71 8.15 -3.72 14.30
CA LEU A 71 8.92 -2.83 13.43
C LEU A 71 10.40 -2.75 13.86
N ALA A 72 10.69 -2.75 15.16
CA ALA A 72 12.07 -2.80 15.65
C ALA A 72 12.76 -4.14 15.37
N GLU A 73 12.03 -5.26 15.48
CA GLU A 73 12.53 -6.61 15.19
C GLU A 73 12.94 -6.75 13.72
N ARG A 74 12.12 -6.26 12.76
CA ARG A 74 12.49 -6.28 11.33
C ARG A 74 13.64 -5.35 11.01
N ASP A 75 13.69 -4.17 11.65
CA ASP A 75 14.79 -3.22 11.46
C ASP A 75 16.11 -3.86 11.88
N ALA A 76 16.15 -4.46 13.08
CA ALA A 76 17.32 -5.13 13.60
C ALA A 76 17.72 -6.38 12.79
N ALA A 77 16.76 -7.08 12.20
CA ALA A 77 17.04 -8.19 11.30
C ALA A 77 17.79 -7.74 10.05
N LEU A 78 17.47 -6.57 9.49
CA LEU A 78 18.11 -6.03 8.30
C LEU A 78 19.56 -5.59 8.54
N GLU A 79 19.89 -5.16 9.78
CA GLU A 79 21.25 -4.76 10.17
C GLU A 79 22.17 -5.94 10.54
N ALA A 80 21.60 -7.14 10.75
CA ALA A 80 22.38 -8.31 11.13
C ALA A 80 23.15 -8.88 9.93
N PRO A 81 24.37 -9.43 10.14
CA PRO A 81 25.16 -9.99 9.05
C PRO A 81 24.55 -11.29 8.54
N PHE A 82 24.08 -11.26 7.30
CA PHE A 82 23.66 -12.43 6.52
C PHE A 82 24.51 -12.53 5.26
N ASP A 83 24.65 -13.74 4.74
CA ASP A 83 25.30 -13.97 3.46
C ASP A 83 24.33 -13.63 2.30
N GLU A 84 23.04 -13.91 2.49
CA GLU A 84 21.99 -13.68 1.51
C GLU A 84 20.70 -13.13 2.17
N ILE A 85 20.09 -12.13 1.52
CA ILE A 85 18.73 -11.68 1.79
C ILE A 85 17.85 -12.07 0.60
N VAL A 86 16.75 -12.76 0.87
CA VAL A 86 15.80 -13.26 -0.13
C VAL A 86 14.46 -12.56 0.04
N LEU A 87 14.01 -11.87 -0.99
CA LEU A 87 12.77 -11.12 -1.04
C LEU A 87 11.64 -12.01 -1.58
N TRP A 88 10.56 -12.13 -0.79
CA TRP A 88 9.32 -12.83 -1.12
C TRP A 88 8.17 -11.81 -1.17
N PHE A 89 8.04 -11.16 -2.32
CA PHE A 89 7.09 -10.08 -2.56
C PHE A 89 6.38 -10.28 -3.90
N GLU A 90 5.22 -9.65 -4.02
CA GLU A 90 4.25 -9.75 -5.09
C GLU A 90 4.21 -8.45 -5.92
N HIS A 91 3.39 -8.43 -6.95
CA HIS A 91 3.40 -7.38 -7.97
C HIS A 91 2.57 -6.13 -7.61
N ASP A 92 1.88 -6.12 -6.47
CA ASP A 92 0.92 -5.08 -6.11
C ASP A 92 1.54 -3.92 -5.32
N LEU A 93 0.76 -2.85 -5.09
CA LEU A 93 1.23 -1.63 -4.44
C LEU A 93 1.71 -1.84 -2.98
N TYR A 94 1.09 -2.74 -2.21
CA TYR A 94 1.49 -3.02 -0.85
C TYR A 94 2.89 -3.63 -0.81
N ASP A 95 3.15 -4.56 -1.70
CA ASP A 95 4.43 -5.25 -1.82
C ASP A 95 5.53 -4.35 -2.36
N GLN A 96 5.26 -3.66 -3.48
CA GLN A 96 6.28 -2.84 -4.13
C GLN A 96 6.78 -1.70 -3.22
N LEU A 97 5.92 -1.08 -2.40
CA LEU A 97 6.37 -0.05 -1.44
C LEU A 97 7.27 -0.62 -0.34
N GLN A 98 7.05 -1.86 0.10
CA GLN A 98 7.90 -2.50 1.10
C GLN A 98 9.26 -2.86 0.49
N VAL A 99 9.29 -3.36 -0.75
CA VAL A 99 10.52 -3.55 -1.51
C VAL A 99 11.30 -2.24 -1.64
N LEU A 100 10.61 -1.11 -1.90
CA LEU A 100 11.26 0.20 -1.92
C LEU A 100 11.98 0.52 -0.60
N GLN A 101 11.27 0.36 0.53
CA GLN A 101 11.82 0.65 1.85
C GLN A 101 12.99 -0.27 2.22
N ILE A 102 12.91 -1.57 1.87
CA ILE A 102 13.95 -2.55 2.17
C ILE A 102 15.21 -2.26 1.38
N LEU A 103 15.11 -2.11 0.05
CA LEU A 103 16.27 -1.95 -0.82
C LEU A 103 16.95 -0.58 -0.65
N ASP A 104 16.22 0.47 -0.27
CA ASP A 104 16.79 1.77 0.09
C ASP A 104 17.78 1.67 1.25
N ARG A 105 17.48 0.80 2.23
CA ARG A 105 18.29 0.60 3.43
C ARG A 105 19.50 -0.31 3.23
N LEU A 106 19.52 -1.11 2.17
CA LEU A 106 20.60 -2.07 1.92
C LEU A 106 21.77 -1.44 1.13
N PRO A 107 23.02 -1.87 1.40
CA PRO A 107 24.22 -1.31 0.77
C PRO A 107 24.24 -1.51 -0.76
N MET A 108 24.83 -0.56 -1.50
CA MET A 108 25.02 -0.66 -2.97
C MET A 108 25.92 -1.80 -3.39
N ASP A 109 26.98 -2.03 -2.64
CA ASP A 109 28.04 -2.94 -3.02
C ASP A 109 28.44 -3.76 -1.81
N GLY A 110 28.90 -4.99 -2.06
CA GLY A 110 29.29 -5.92 -1.01
C GLY A 110 28.11 -6.72 -0.44
N PRO A 111 28.35 -7.50 0.63
CA PRO A 111 27.33 -8.35 1.23
C PRO A 111 26.24 -7.54 1.95
N PRO A 112 25.03 -8.10 2.11
CA PRO A 112 24.61 -9.43 1.67
C PRO A 112 24.31 -9.51 0.16
N ARG A 113 24.37 -10.72 -0.42
CA ARG A 113 23.76 -10.97 -1.73
C ARG A 113 22.25 -10.76 -1.61
N ILE A 114 21.64 -10.01 -2.53
CA ILE A 114 20.19 -9.74 -2.50
C ILE A 114 19.54 -10.49 -3.66
N THR A 115 18.61 -11.39 -3.35
CA THR A 115 17.81 -12.11 -4.34
C THR A 115 16.33 -11.90 -4.14
N ALA A 116 15.56 -12.10 -5.21
CA ALA A 116 14.10 -12.11 -5.18
C ALA A 116 13.59 -13.38 -5.84
N VAL A 117 12.54 -13.96 -5.28
CA VAL A 117 11.83 -15.08 -5.93
C VAL A 117 11.11 -14.58 -7.19
N PRO A 118 10.90 -15.44 -8.20
CA PRO A 118 10.18 -15.05 -9.39
C PRO A 118 8.75 -14.60 -9.07
N ASP A 119 8.29 -13.60 -9.81
CA ASP A 119 6.91 -13.16 -9.77
C ASP A 119 5.99 -14.25 -10.36
N GLY A 120 4.81 -14.45 -9.76
CA GLY A 120 3.82 -15.46 -10.14
C GLY A 120 2.44 -15.16 -9.59
N ASP A 121 1.61 -16.19 -9.39
CA ASP A 121 0.34 -16.07 -8.67
C ASP A 121 0.56 -15.60 -7.22
N TYR A 122 -0.50 -15.14 -6.57
CA TYR A 122 -0.39 -14.63 -5.21
C TYR A 122 0.21 -15.70 -4.27
N LEU A 123 1.23 -15.36 -3.47
CA LEU A 123 1.99 -16.29 -2.64
C LEU A 123 1.10 -17.05 -1.64
N GLY A 124 0.02 -16.40 -1.18
CA GLY A 124 -0.99 -17.01 -0.32
C GLY A 124 -1.85 -18.10 -0.99
N GLN A 125 -1.82 -18.21 -2.32
CA GLN A 125 -2.58 -19.18 -3.11
C GLN A 125 -1.73 -20.39 -3.52
N LEU A 126 -0.43 -20.38 -3.23
CA LEU A 126 0.50 -21.42 -3.63
C LEU A 126 0.44 -22.65 -2.72
N ALA A 127 0.57 -23.83 -3.33
CA ALA A 127 0.79 -25.07 -2.61
C ALA A 127 2.22 -25.15 -2.05
N GLN A 128 2.39 -25.90 -0.96
CA GLN A 128 3.68 -26.09 -0.27
C GLN A 128 4.83 -26.49 -1.21
N ALA A 129 4.58 -27.37 -2.18
CA ALA A 129 5.60 -27.86 -3.12
C ALA A 129 6.15 -26.75 -4.05
N GLN A 130 5.41 -25.65 -4.25
CA GLN A 130 5.82 -24.57 -5.14
C GLN A 130 6.84 -23.63 -4.48
N PHE A 131 6.88 -23.53 -3.15
CA PHE A 131 7.82 -22.66 -2.42
C PHE A 131 9.29 -23.05 -2.64
N GLN A 132 9.60 -24.35 -2.67
CA GLN A 132 10.97 -24.82 -2.96
C GLN A 132 11.40 -24.45 -4.39
N GLY A 133 10.48 -24.57 -5.35
CA GLY A 133 10.71 -24.19 -6.74
C GLY A 133 10.99 -22.70 -6.89
N LEU A 134 10.19 -21.85 -6.23
CA LEU A 134 10.41 -20.39 -6.21
C LEU A 134 11.76 -20.03 -5.58
N PHE A 135 12.10 -20.64 -4.45
CA PHE A 135 13.38 -20.40 -3.80
C PHE A 135 14.55 -20.82 -4.69
N ALA A 136 14.46 -21.97 -5.37
CA ALA A 136 15.48 -22.44 -6.30
C ALA A 136 15.62 -21.55 -7.54
N ALA A 137 14.53 -20.96 -8.00
CA ALA A 137 14.49 -20.07 -9.17
C ALA A 137 14.76 -18.59 -8.86
N ARG A 138 15.05 -18.24 -7.60
CA ARG A 138 15.33 -16.86 -7.19
C ARG A 138 16.51 -16.27 -7.97
N ARG A 139 16.39 -15.00 -8.33
CA ARG A 139 17.40 -14.27 -9.10
C ARG A 139 18.04 -13.17 -8.28
N ASP A 140 19.23 -12.74 -8.69
CA ASP A 140 19.85 -11.53 -8.15
C ASP A 140 19.00 -10.29 -8.45
N VAL A 141 18.91 -9.41 -7.46
CA VAL A 141 18.42 -8.04 -7.63
C VAL A 141 19.58 -7.19 -8.11
N THR A 142 19.46 -6.65 -9.32
CA THR A 142 20.52 -5.94 -10.01
C THR A 142 20.81 -4.57 -9.39
N SER A 143 22.01 -4.03 -9.64
CA SER A 143 22.35 -2.66 -9.23
C SER A 143 21.45 -1.59 -9.88
N ALA A 144 20.99 -1.83 -11.12
CA ALA A 144 20.06 -0.96 -11.83
C ALA A 144 18.68 -0.93 -11.16
N GLU A 145 18.14 -2.09 -10.79
CA GLU A 145 16.90 -2.18 -10.01
C GLU A 145 17.03 -1.44 -8.68
N ARG A 146 18.15 -1.65 -7.96
CA ARG A 146 18.38 -1.00 -6.66
C ARG A 146 18.53 0.52 -6.76
N SER A 147 19.17 1.01 -7.81
CA SER A 147 19.23 2.46 -8.08
C SER A 147 17.84 3.03 -8.36
N ALA A 148 17.06 2.38 -9.22
CA ALA A 148 15.70 2.80 -9.55
C ALA A 148 14.78 2.79 -8.32
N THR A 149 14.94 1.80 -7.43
CA THR A 149 14.25 1.74 -6.14
C THR A 149 14.54 2.96 -5.27
N ARG A 150 15.80 3.38 -5.12
CA ARG A 150 16.15 4.54 -4.28
C ARG A 150 15.52 5.84 -4.81
N ASP A 151 15.55 6.04 -6.12
CA ASP A 151 14.90 7.19 -6.75
C ASP A 151 13.39 7.20 -6.48
N ALA A 152 12.72 6.06 -6.65
CA ALA A 152 11.30 5.91 -6.39
C ALA A 152 10.93 6.07 -4.91
N TRP A 153 11.74 5.54 -3.99
CA TRP A 153 11.53 5.70 -2.55
C TRP A 153 11.65 7.15 -2.10
N ASN A 154 12.66 7.87 -2.60
CA ASN A 154 12.83 9.29 -2.32
C ASN A 154 11.66 10.11 -2.85
N ALA A 155 11.20 9.81 -4.07
CA ALA A 155 10.04 10.45 -4.67
C ALA A 155 8.75 10.19 -3.87
N PHE A 156 8.51 8.93 -3.46
CA PHE A 156 7.35 8.54 -2.67
C PHE A 156 7.28 9.25 -1.31
N ARG A 157 8.43 9.49 -0.67
CA ARG A 157 8.53 10.17 0.63
C ARG A 157 8.55 11.69 0.54
N ALA A 158 8.67 12.25 -0.66
CA ALA A 158 8.74 13.69 -0.84
C ALA A 158 7.39 14.37 -0.53
N ALA A 159 7.45 15.58 0.02
CA ALA A 159 6.26 16.43 0.20
C ALA A 159 5.70 16.96 -1.14
N ASP A 160 6.51 16.91 -2.20
CA ASP A 160 6.09 17.18 -3.57
C ASP A 160 5.89 15.85 -4.31
N PRO A 161 4.63 15.48 -4.60
CA PRO A 161 4.32 14.17 -5.20
C PRO A 161 4.62 14.11 -6.70
N ARG A 162 4.98 15.22 -7.36
CA ARG A 162 5.32 15.22 -8.80
C ARG A 162 6.49 14.32 -9.10
N GLY A 163 7.43 14.18 -8.16
CA GLY A 163 8.55 13.27 -8.26
C GLY A 163 8.11 11.84 -8.58
N VAL A 164 6.99 11.36 -8.00
CA VAL A 164 6.49 10.00 -8.24
C VAL A 164 6.09 9.81 -9.71
N ALA A 165 5.43 10.80 -10.31
CA ALA A 165 5.08 10.76 -11.73
C ALA A 165 6.32 10.86 -12.64
N GLU A 166 7.33 11.61 -12.22
CA GLU A 166 8.58 11.80 -12.97
C GLU A 166 9.52 10.58 -12.94
N VAL A 167 9.41 9.70 -11.94
CA VAL A 167 10.19 8.45 -11.89
C VAL A 167 9.55 7.32 -12.71
N LEU A 168 8.25 7.35 -12.98
CA LEU A 168 7.53 6.32 -13.74
C LEU A 168 8.25 5.86 -15.03
N PRO A 169 8.75 6.76 -15.91
CA PRO A 169 9.44 6.33 -17.13
C PRO A 169 10.85 5.76 -16.89
N ARG A 170 11.40 5.89 -15.67
CA ARG A 170 12.78 5.48 -15.32
C ARG A 170 12.82 4.14 -14.57
N VAL A 171 11.69 3.71 -14.00
CA VAL A 171 11.59 2.46 -13.24
C VAL A 171 11.26 1.25 -14.11
N THR A 172 11.46 1.31 -15.44
CA THR A 172 11.12 0.22 -16.37
C THR A 172 11.89 -1.07 -16.12
N VAL A 173 13.02 -0.99 -15.41
CA VAL A 173 13.80 -2.15 -14.95
C VAL A 173 13.07 -2.96 -13.86
N LEU A 174 12.06 -2.36 -13.21
CA LEU A 174 11.20 -2.98 -12.21
C LEU A 174 9.77 -3.06 -12.78
N PRO A 175 9.39 -4.17 -13.43
CA PRO A 175 8.16 -4.24 -14.24
C PRO A 175 6.88 -3.94 -13.44
N HIS A 176 6.87 -4.26 -12.14
CA HIS A 176 5.72 -4.07 -11.26
C HIS A 176 5.66 -2.69 -10.58
N LEU A 177 6.82 -2.02 -10.46
CA LEU A 177 6.90 -0.75 -9.74
C LEU A 177 6.16 0.39 -10.47
N GLY A 178 6.27 0.45 -11.79
CA GLY A 178 5.56 1.46 -12.59
C GLY A 178 4.04 1.42 -12.39
N PRO A 179 3.38 0.26 -12.64
CA PRO A 179 1.96 0.08 -12.35
C PRO A 179 1.57 0.36 -10.90
N ALA A 180 2.37 -0.10 -9.92
CA ALA A 180 2.12 0.17 -8.51
C ALA A 180 2.14 1.68 -8.19
N LEU A 181 3.18 2.41 -8.61
CA LEU A 181 3.27 3.85 -8.40
C LEU A 181 2.17 4.63 -9.13
N LEU A 182 1.77 4.18 -10.33
CA LEU A 182 0.59 4.75 -11.00
C LEU A 182 -0.68 4.54 -10.17
N ARG A 183 -0.87 3.35 -9.60
CA ARG A 183 -2.01 3.07 -8.73
C ARG A 183 -1.98 3.93 -7.46
N HIS A 184 -0.80 4.19 -6.90
CA HIS A 184 -0.62 5.14 -5.80
C HIS A 184 -1.02 6.57 -6.19
N LEU A 185 -0.60 7.05 -7.36
CA LEU A 185 -0.98 8.37 -7.88
C LEU A 185 -2.50 8.51 -8.05
N GLN A 186 -3.18 7.41 -8.42
CA GLN A 186 -4.63 7.36 -8.51
C GLN A 186 -5.36 7.39 -7.15
N GLN A 187 -4.64 7.31 -6.02
CA GLN A 187 -5.22 7.57 -4.70
C GLN A 187 -5.33 9.06 -4.36
N PHE A 188 -4.65 9.95 -5.10
CA PHE A 188 -4.88 11.37 -4.97
C PHE A 188 -6.29 11.73 -5.47
N PRO A 189 -6.95 12.74 -4.88
CA PRO A 189 -8.25 13.22 -5.33
C PRO A 189 -8.28 13.47 -6.83
N SER A 190 -9.27 12.95 -7.54
CA SER A 190 -9.41 13.19 -8.98
C SER A 190 -9.73 14.65 -9.27
N MET A 191 -9.37 15.13 -10.46
CA MET A 191 -9.78 16.45 -10.96
C MET A 191 -11.30 16.57 -11.16
N ASP A 192 -11.99 15.47 -11.47
CA ASP A 192 -13.38 15.48 -11.92
C ASP A 192 -14.36 15.38 -10.73
N THR A 193 -14.03 14.64 -9.67
CA THR A 193 -14.93 14.34 -8.54
C THR A 193 -14.32 14.59 -7.17
N GLY A 194 -13.00 14.76 -7.08
CA GLY A 194 -12.28 14.80 -5.80
C GLY A 194 -12.20 13.46 -5.06
N LEU A 195 -12.76 12.38 -5.62
CA LEU A 195 -12.61 11.02 -5.11
C LEU A 195 -11.26 10.45 -5.52
N SER A 196 -10.66 9.65 -4.64
CA SER A 196 -9.61 8.71 -5.04
C SER A 196 -10.18 7.60 -5.93
N ARG A 197 -9.34 6.85 -6.65
CA ARG A 197 -9.79 5.69 -7.44
C ARG A 197 -10.54 4.67 -6.58
N THR A 198 -10.05 4.38 -5.37
CA THR A 198 -10.72 3.50 -4.41
C THR A 198 -12.14 3.97 -4.10
N GLU A 199 -12.31 5.24 -3.72
CA GLU A 199 -13.63 5.79 -3.37
C GLU A 199 -14.56 5.87 -4.58
N GLN A 200 -14.04 6.23 -5.75
CA GLN A 200 -14.78 6.25 -7.01
C GLN A 200 -15.32 4.86 -7.36
N GLN A 201 -14.47 3.83 -7.34
CA GLN A 201 -14.88 2.46 -7.63
C GLN A 201 -15.92 1.95 -6.63
N THR A 202 -15.77 2.27 -5.34
CA THR A 202 -16.76 1.94 -4.30
C THR A 202 -18.12 2.53 -4.61
N LEU A 203 -18.20 3.84 -4.79
CA LEU A 203 -19.48 4.52 -5.00
C LEU A 203 -20.13 4.11 -6.34
N GLU A 204 -19.34 3.95 -7.40
CA GLU A 204 -19.85 3.45 -8.69
C GLU A 204 -20.46 2.07 -8.58
N VAL A 205 -19.82 1.14 -7.87
CA VAL A 205 -20.36 -0.22 -7.66
C VAL A 205 -21.67 -0.15 -6.88
N MET A 206 -21.75 0.66 -5.84
CA MET A 206 -22.97 0.83 -5.05
C MET A 206 -24.12 1.37 -5.93
N VAL A 207 -23.86 2.43 -6.70
CA VAL A 207 -24.88 3.04 -7.58
C VAL A 207 -25.31 2.12 -8.73
N THR A 208 -24.36 1.44 -9.38
CA THR A 208 -24.65 0.66 -10.61
C THR A 208 -25.22 -0.72 -10.33
N THR A 209 -24.89 -1.32 -9.18
CA THR A 209 -25.32 -2.70 -8.84
C THR A 209 -26.36 -2.76 -7.73
N GLY A 210 -26.56 -1.68 -6.96
CA GLY A 210 -27.46 -1.64 -5.82
C GLY A 210 -26.99 -2.47 -4.62
N VAL A 211 -25.74 -2.96 -4.62
CA VAL A 211 -25.20 -3.74 -3.52
C VAL A 211 -24.91 -2.85 -2.31
N THR A 212 -25.36 -3.29 -1.14
CA THR A 212 -25.26 -2.52 0.12
C THR A 212 -24.30 -3.14 1.12
N ARG A 213 -24.15 -4.47 1.13
CA ARG A 213 -23.28 -5.18 2.07
C ARG A 213 -21.82 -4.78 1.86
N VAL A 214 -21.15 -4.27 2.89
CA VAL A 214 -19.76 -3.78 2.80
C VAL A 214 -18.82 -4.83 2.22
N ARG A 215 -18.93 -6.10 2.66
CA ARG A 215 -18.16 -7.22 2.09
C ARG A 215 -18.31 -7.36 0.58
N ASP A 216 -19.54 -7.26 0.08
CA ASP A 216 -19.82 -7.45 -1.34
C ASP A 216 -19.40 -6.21 -2.15
N VAL A 217 -19.58 -5.01 -1.59
CA VAL A 217 -19.04 -3.77 -2.14
C VAL A 217 -17.52 -3.88 -2.27
N TYR A 218 -16.82 -4.32 -1.22
CA TYR A 218 -15.36 -4.51 -1.22
C TYR A 218 -14.91 -5.44 -2.35
N VAL A 219 -15.49 -6.64 -2.44
CA VAL A 219 -15.13 -7.61 -3.49
C VAL A 219 -15.40 -7.05 -4.90
N LYS A 220 -16.58 -6.47 -5.13
CA LYS A 220 -16.96 -5.96 -6.46
C LYS A 220 -16.18 -4.70 -6.87
N SER A 221 -15.84 -3.83 -5.93
CA SER A 221 -15.14 -2.57 -6.23
C SER A 221 -13.63 -2.70 -6.27
N HIS A 222 -13.05 -3.68 -5.57
CA HIS A 222 -11.60 -3.84 -5.47
C HIS A 222 -11.15 -5.15 -6.12
N HIS A 223 -11.56 -6.31 -5.59
CA HIS A 223 -11.05 -7.61 -6.08
C HIS A 223 -11.39 -7.89 -7.54
N GLN A 224 -12.48 -7.30 -8.06
CA GLN A 224 -12.93 -7.47 -9.44
C GLN A 224 -12.52 -6.32 -10.38
N ARG A 225 -11.91 -5.24 -9.88
CA ARG A 225 -11.59 -4.02 -10.67
C ARG A 225 -10.15 -3.53 -10.54
N GLU A 226 -9.39 -4.06 -9.59
CA GLU A 226 -7.96 -3.79 -9.48
C GLU A 226 -7.18 -4.71 -10.40
N ASP A 227 -6.20 -4.14 -11.12
CA ASP A 227 -5.29 -4.92 -11.95
C ASP A 227 -4.38 -5.80 -11.06
N ALA A 228 -4.05 -5.30 -9.86
CA ALA A 228 -3.33 -5.99 -8.81
C ALA A 228 -3.97 -5.64 -7.46
N ILE A 229 -4.43 -6.65 -6.72
CA ILE A 229 -5.14 -6.48 -5.44
C ILE A 229 -4.11 -6.18 -4.36
N PHE A 230 -4.08 -4.93 -3.89
CA PHE A 230 -3.09 -4.46 -2.90
C PHE A 230 -3.67 -4.14 -1.52
N MET A 231 -4.98 -3.91 -1.45
CA MET A 231 -5.63 -3.36 -0.27
C MET A 231 -6.37 -4.44 0.50
N GLY A 232 -6.09 -4.56 1.80
CA GLY A 232 -6.85 -5.40 2.72
C GLY A 232 -8.16 -4.73 3.20
N ASP A 233 -9.01 -5.51 3.87
CA ASP A 233 -10.31 -5.05 4.37
C ASP A 233 -10.20 -3.90 5.38
N ALA A 234 -9.21 -3.92 6.29
CA ALA A 234 -9.00 -2.88 7.28
C ALA A 234 -8.66 -1.51 6.64
N ALA A 235 -7.83 -1.51 5.59
CA ALA A 235 -7.52 -0.32 4.82
C ALA A 235 -8.74 0.15 4.01
N PHE A 236 -9.47 -0.78 3.39
CA PHE A 236 -10.72 -0.48 2.69
C PHE A 236 -11.77 0.18 3.61
N LEU A 237 -11.99 -0.39 4.80
CA LEU A 237 -12.88 0.17 5.82
C LEU A 237 -12.46 1.59 6.25
N SER A 238 -11.16 1.87 6.31
CA SER A 238 -10.65 3.23 6.55
C SER A 238 -11.01 4.20 5.44
N HIS A 239 -10.90 3.79 4.16
CA HIS A 239 -11.31 4.62 3.02
C HIS A 239 -12.79 4.95 3.05
N ILE A 240 -13.65 3.94 3.16
CA ILE A 240 -15.10 4.18 3.14
C ILE A 240 -15.59 4.85 4.43
N GLY A 241 -14.94 4.61 5.57
CA GLY A 241 -15.23 5.32 6.81
C GLY A 241 -14.99 6.83 6.70
N ALA A 242 -13.99 7.26 5.93
CA ALA A 242 -13.74 8.67 5.65
C ALA A 242 -14.90 9.33 4.85
N LEU A 243 -15.64 8.56 4.06
CA LEU A 243 -16.82 9.03 3.33
C LEU A 243 -18.08 9.19 4.21
N MET A 244 -18.05 8.73 5.46
CA MET A 244 -19.16 8.84 6.41
C MET A 244 -19.05 10.07 7.33
N VAL A 245 -17.99 10.86 7.19
CA VAL A 245 -17.67 11.95 8.13
C VAL A 245 -18.59 13.16 7.89
N PRO A 246 -19.27 13.70 8.93
CA PRO A 246 -20.07 14.93 8.83
C PRO A 246 -19.22 16.17 8.48
N PRO A 247 -19.82 17.25 7.94
CA PRO A 247 -21.26 17.51 7.84
C PRO A 247 -21.95 16.98 6.58
N ARG A 248 -21.20 16.65 5.53
CA ARG A 248 -21.71 16.21 4.22
C ARG A 248 -21.17 14.83 3.87
N PRO A 249 -21.62 13.76 4.55
CA PRO A 249 -21.16 12.40 4.25
C PRO A 249 -21.63 11.97 2.86
N LEU A 250 -20.80 11.20 2.15
CA LEU A 250 -21.12 10.65 0.82
C LEU A 250 -21.73 9.24 0.90
N ILE A 251 -21.50 8.53 2.00
CA ILE A 251 -22.16 7.25 2.31
C ILE A 251 -22.66 7.26 3.75
N ARG A 252 -23.62 6.40 4.06
CA ARG A 252 -24.07 6.15 5.44
C ARG A 252 -24.31 4.67 5.69
N ALA A 253 -24.11 4.24 6.94
CA ALA A 253 -24.55 2.93 7.41
C ALA A 253 -26.08 2.93 7.57
N LEU A 254 -26.75 1.90 7.07
CA LEU A 254 -28.20 1.73 7.26
C LEU A 254 -28.57 1.54 8.74
N SER A 255 -27.69 0.91 9.50
CA SER A 255 -27.81 0.72 10.95
C SER A 255 -27.59 2.01 11.76
N GLY A 256 -27.05 3.07 11.14
CA GLY A 256 -26.59 4.27 11.85
C GLY A 256 -25.26 4.09 12.58
N ALA A 257 -24.54 2.98 12.34
CA ALA A 257 -23.21 2.75 12.90
C ALA A 257 -22.23 3.86 12.48
N ARG A 258 -21.36 4.27 13.43
CA ARG A 258 -20.30 5.27 13.18
C ARG A 258 -19.00 4.65 12.68
N ARG A 259 -18.81 3.34 12.88
CA ARG A 259 -17.67 2.57 12.41
C ARG A 259 -18.21 1.33 11.73
N LEU A 260 -17.72 1.06 10.53
CA LEU A 260 -18.15 -0.07 9.72
C LEU A 260 -17.36 -1.33 10.03
N SER A 261 -18.04 -2.46 9.85
CA SER A 261 -17.50 -3.79 9.65
C SER A 261 -17.87 -4.28 8.24
N LEU A 262 -17.31 -5.42 7.83
CA LEU A 262 -17.68 -6.06 6.56
C LEU A 262 -19.13 -6.54 6.53
N ASP A 263 -19.78 -6.69 7.69
CA ASP A 263 -21.13 -7.24 7.81
C ASP A 263 -22.21 -6.14 7.87
N ASP A 264 -21.81 -4.87 7.89
CA ASP A 264 -22.73 -3.74 7.81
C ASP A 264 -23.27 -3.56 6.39
N ASP A 265 -24.45 -2.94 6.31
CA ASP A 265 -25.04 -2.48 5.05
C ASP A 265 -24.93 -0.96 4.96
N ILE A 266 -24.46 -0.47 3.81
CA ILE A 266 -24.23 0.94 3.50
C ILE A 266 -24.99 1.38 2.25
N GLU A 267 -25.27 2.67 2.16
CA GLU A 267 -25.84 3.28 0.96
C GLU A 267 -25.22 4.66 0.66
N PRO A 268 -25.22 5.11 -0.61
CA PRO A 268 -24.83 6.48 -0.96
C PRO A 268 -25.84 7.48 -0.39
N THR A 269 -25.37 8.66 0.01
CA THR A 269 -26.23 9.81 0.31
C THR A 269 -26.55 10.60 -0.97
N ASP A 270 -27.46 11.58 -0.90
CA ASP A 270 -27.72 12.50 -2.01
C ASP A 270 -26.43 13.17 -2.51
N ASP A 271 -25.54 13.57 -1.59
CA ASP A 271 -24.22 14.11 -1.94
C ASP A 271 -23.33 13.09 -2.62
N GLY A 272 -23.32 11.83 -2.12
CA GLY A 272 -22.59 10.74 -2.75
C GLY A 272 -23.04 10.52 -4.19
N LEU A 273 -24.35 10.57 -4.45
CA LEU A 273 -24.92 10.46 -5.80
C LEU A 273 -24.49 11.64 -6.69
N LEU A 274 -24.51 12.87 -6.18
CA LEU A 274 -24.06 14.05 -6.91
C LEU A 274 -22.57 13.98 -7.28
N VAL A 275 -21.72 13.54 -6.35
CA VAL A 275 -20.27 13.40 -6.59
C VAL A 275 -20.00 12.34 -7.66
N VAL A 276 -20.62 11.16 -7.58
CA VAL A 276 -20.48 10.10 -8.61
C VAL A 276 -20.93 10.59 -9.97
N ALA A 277 -22.01 11.38 -10.02
CA ALA A 277 -22.53 11.98 -11.24
C ALA A 277 -21.68 13.15 -11.76
N ARG A 278 -20.55 13.48 -11.12
CA ARG A 278 -19.66 14.61 -11.45
C ARG A 278 -20.35 15.97 -11.36
N GLN A 279 -21.32 16.09 -10.47
CA GLN A 279 -22.09 17.31 -10.21
C GLN A 279 -21.64 18.02 -8.93
N ALA A 280 -20.81 17.36 -8.12
CA ALA A 280 -20.22 17.91 -6.91
C ALA A 280 -18.80 17.37 -6.71
N ASP A 281 -18.07 18.01 -5.81
CA ASP A 281 -16.68 17.70 -5.50
C ASP A 281 -16.57 17.19 -4.06
N ARG A 282 -16.04 15.98 -3.87
CA ARG A 282 -15.87 15.34 -2.56
C ARG A 282 -15.04 16.18 -1.60
N ILE A 283 -13.97 16.82 -2.08
CA ILE A 283 -13.08 17.63 -1.23
C ILE A 283 -13.78 18.92 -0.80
N ALA A 284 -14.52 19.56 -1.70
CA ALA A 284 -15.28 20.76 -1.36
C ALA A 284 -16.41 20.46 -0.36
N LEU A 285 -17.04 19.29 -0.44
CA LEU A 285 -18.16 18.90 0.41
C LEU A 285 -17.72 18.36 1.78
N SER A 286 -16.80 17.40 1.78
CA SER A 286 -16.47 16.57 2.95
C SER A 286 -15.03 16.78 3.44
N GLY A 287 -14.20 17.45 2.65
CA GLY A 287 -12.78 17.59 2.91
C GLY A 287 -12.04 16.26 2.84
N ILE A 288 -10.79 16.27 3.31
CA ILE A 288 -9.95 15.08 3.45
C ILE A 288 -8.98 15.28 4.61
N ASP A 289 -8.60 14.17 5.25
CA ASP A 289 -7.42 14.07 6.09
C ASP A 289 -6.77 12.72 5.77
N ARG A 290 -5.75 12.74 4.92
CA ARG A 290 -5.08 11.51 4.48
C ARG A 290 -3.64 11.75 4.09
N TRP A 291 -2.78 10.86 4.56
CA TRP A 291 -1.40 10.77 4.09
C TRP A 291 -1.29 9.81 2.91
N LEU A 292 -0.56 10.23 1.89
CA LEU A 292 -0.15 9.43 0.74
C LEU A 292 1.38 9.57 0.63
N GLY A 293 2.10 8.61 1.23
CA GLY A 293 3.56 8.67 1.32
C GLY A 293 4.03 9.92 2.08
N GLY A 294 4.81 10.77 1.41
CA GLY A 294 5.31 12.04 1.93
C GLY A 294 4.32 13.19 1.96
N VAL A 295 3.10 13.04 1.41
CA VAL A 295 2.13 14.12 1.25
C VAL A 295 0.97 13.98 2.21
N HIS A 296 0.68 15.05 2.94
CA HIS A 296 -0.53 15.17 3.76
C HIS A 296 -1.59 15.99 3.02
N LEU A 297 -2.69 15.34 2.65
CA LEU A 297 -3.87 16.01 2.12
C LEU A 297 -4.79 16.35 3.28
N LEU A 298 -5.06 17.64 3.49
CA LEU A 298 -5.82 18.12 4.64
C LEU A 298 -6.79 19.24 4.27
N GLY A 299 -8.03 19.13 4.75
CA GLY A 299 -9.06 20.15 4.67
C GLY A 299 -9.86 20.13 3.36
N HIS A 300 -10.36 21.31 2.98
CA HIS A 300 -11.28 21.51 1.85
C HIS A 300 -10.68 22.42 0.76
N GLY A 301 -9.45 22.91 0.98
CA GLY A 301 -8.82 23.92 0.14
C GLY A 301 -8.05 23.34 -1.04
N GLN A 302 -7.12 24.13 -1.55
CA GLN A 302 -6.26 23.71 -2.65
C GLN A 302 -5.34 22.56 -2.22
N MET A 303 -5.20 21.55 -3.07
CA MET A 303 -4.36 20.38 -2.80
C MET A 303 -3.90 19.72 -4.09
N TRP A 304 -3.03 18.72 -3.95
CA TRP A 304 -2.62 17.88 -5.08
C TRP A 304 -3.77 16.99 -5.53
N ARG A 305 -4.08 17.04 -6.83
CA ARG A 305 -5.13 16.27 -7.48
C ARG A 305 -4.59 15.55 -8.73
N TRP A 306 -5.09 14.35 -8.96
CA TRP A 306 -4.70 13.51 -10.08
C TRP A 306 -5.55 13.81 -11.33
N ASP A 307 -4.87 14.20 -12.42
CA ASP A 307 -5.45 14.31 -13.76
C ASP A 307 -5.20 13.01 -14.52
N ASP A 308 -6.16 12.08 -14.45
CA ASP A 308 -6.02 10.75 -15.05
C ASP A 308 -5.84 10.79 -16.57
N ARG A 309 -6.45 11.79 -17.25
CA ARG A 309 -6.33 11.96 -18.70
C ARG A 309 -4.93 12.38 -19.12
N ARG A 310 -4.29 13.24 -18.33
CA ARG A 310 -2.93 13.74 -18.59
C ARG A 310 -1.84 12.97 -17.86
N ARG A 311 -2.21 12.05 -16.97
CA ARG A 311 -1.33 11.29 -16.07
C ARG A 311 -0.34 12.17 -15.32
N LEU A 312 -0.84 13.24 -14.70
CA LEU A 312 -0.03 14.17 -13.91
C LEU A 312 -0.78 14.71 -12.70
N LEU A 313 -0.02 15.20 -11.71
CA LEU A 313 -0.55 15.87 -10.54
C LEU A 313 -0.63 17.38 -10.75
N ARG A 314 -1.72 17.98 -10.29
CA ARG A 314 -1.93 19.44 -10.28
C ARG A 314 -2.22 19.90 -8.87
N PHE A 315 -1.63 21.01 -8.46
CA PHE A 315 -2.02 21.69 -7.24
C PHE A 315 -3.13 22.68 -7.58
N VAL A 316 -4.37 22.37 -7.17
CA VAL A 316 -5.57 23.15 -7.51
C VAL A 316 -6.47 23.31 -6.30
#